data_AF-A0A7W5VMQ7-F1
#
_entry.id   AF-A0A7W5VMQ7-F1
#
_cell.length_a   1.000
_cell.length_b   1.000
_cell.length_c   1.000
_cell.angle_alpha   90.00
_cell.angle_beta   90.00
_cell.angle_gamma   90.00
#
_symmetry.space_group_name_H-M   'P 1'
#
loop_
_entity.id
_entity.type
_entity.pdbx_description
1 polymer ?
#
loop_
_entity_poly.entity_id
_entity_poly.type
_entity_poly.pdbx_seq_one_letter_code
_entity_poly.pdbx_strand_id
1 'polypeptide(L)' 'MNREWRTGSVELMDGYGLEGDLSDVLFAIEGGFVNIRVPGVDHTQIVSAPAVRAITCRSSPT' A
#
# COMPACT_ATOMS: atom_id res chain seq x y z
N MET A 1 18.76 0.87 0.41
CA MET A 1 17.92 0.62 -0.79
C MET A 1 16.89 1.72 -0.85
N ASN A 2 16.73 2.38 -2.00
CA ASN A 2 15.65 3.35 -2.20
C ASN A 2 14.36 2.57 -2.45
N ARG A 3 13.32 2.84 -1.66
CA ARG A 3 11.98 2.28 -1.90
C ARG A 3 11.38 2.93 -3.13
N GLU A 4 10.99 2.12 -4.11
CA GLU A 4 10.23 2.59 -5.26
C GLU A 4 8.77 2.78 -4.85
N TRP A 5 8.42 4.00 -4.46
CA TRP A 5 7.06 4.37 -4.13
C TRP A 5 6.21 4.51 -5.39
N ARG A 6 5.00 3.96 -5.36
CA ARG A 6 4.01 4.01 -6.44
C ARG A 6 2.67 4.43 -5.87
N THR A 7 1.84 5.06 -6.69
CA THR A 7 0.47 5.41 -6.30
C THR A 7 -0.50 4.35 -6.78
N GLY A 8 -1.52 4.05 -5.99
CA GLY A 8 -2.50 3.04 -6.35
C GLY A 8 -3.57 2.83 -5.30
N SER A 9 -4.20 1.67 -5.36
CA SER A 9 -5.10 1.18 -4.32
C SER A 9 -4.59 -0.15 -3.75
N VAL A 10 -4.95 -0.42 -2.49
CA VAL A 10 -4.63 -1.66 -1.80
C VAL A 10 -5.90 -2.28 -1.23
N GLU A 11 -6.11 -3.56 -1.49
CA GLU A 11 -7.17 -4.35 -0.90
C GLU A 11 -6.56 -5.43 -0.02
N LEU A 12 -7.05 -5.57 1.20
CA LEU A 12 -6.57 -6.56 2.16
C LEU A 12 -7.47 -7.79 2.17
N MET A 13 -6.92 -8.91 2.64
CA MET A 13 -7.70 -10.09 2.99
C MET A 13 -8.59 -9.79 4.21
N ASP A 14 -9.71 -10.52 4.33
CA ASP A 14 -10.59 -10.39 5.49
C ASP A 14 -9.83 -10.67 6.80
N GLY A 15 -10.13 -9.88 7.83
CA GLY A 15 -9.46 -9.95 9.13
C GLY A 15 -8.18 -9.09 9.24
N TYR A 16 -7.74 -8.46 8.16
CA TYR A 16 -6.69 -7.46 8.17
C TYR A 16 -7.26 -6.05 8.00
N GLY A 17 -6.63 -5.06 8.62
CA GLY A 17 -7.08 -3.68 8.57
C GLY A 17 -5.89 -2.72 8.62
N LEU A 18 -6.04 -1.62 7.91
CA LEU A 18 -5.16 -0.46 7.96
C LEU A 18 -6.05 0.77 8.19
N GLU A 19 -5.46 1.81 8.76
CA GLU A 19 -6.15 3.07 8.99
C GLU A 19 -6.32 3.88 7.70
N GLY A 20 -7.50 4.49 7.52
CA GLY A 20 -7.81 5.41 6.42
C GLY A 20 -8.32 4.74 5.13
N ASP A 21 -8.50 5.56 4.08
CA ASP A 21 -8.97 5.10 2.77
C ASP A 21 -7.83 4.53 1.93
N LEU A 22 -7.95 3.25 1.53
CA LEU A 22 -6.91 2.55 0.78
C LEU A 22 -7.06 2.68 -0.75
N SER A 23 -7.95 3.55 -1.22
CA SER A 23 -8.24 3.73 -2.65
C SER A 23 -7.20 4.59 -3.38
N ASP A 24 -6.52 5.50 -2.66
CA ASP A 24 -5.51 6.42 -3.19
C ASP A 24 -4.30 6.54 -2.25
N VAL A 25 -3.45 5.51 -2.27
CA VAL A 25 -2.29 5.40 -1.36
C VAL A 25 -0.97 5.41 -2.12
N LEU A 26 0.09 5.82 -1.42
CA LEU A 26 1.45 5.52 -1.84
C LEU A 26 1.88 4.18 -1.23
N PHE A 27 2.39 3.26 -2.05
CA PHE A 27 2.86 1.97 -1.59
C PHE A 27 4.25 1.63 -2.14
N ALA A 28 4.98 0.78 -1.40
CA ALA A 28 6.24 0.19 -1.84
C ALA A 28 6.33 -1.27 -1.35
N ILE A 29 6.76 -2.17 -2.23
CA ILE A 29 6.90 -3.60 -1.93
C ILE A 29 8.38 -3.90 -1.65
N GLU A 30 8.68 -4.45 -0.47
CA GLU A 30 10.05 -4.73 -0.02
C GLU A 30 10.07 -6.01 0.82
N GLY A 31 10.86 -7.01 0.42
CA GLY A 31 11.15 -8.17 1.26
C GLY A 31 9.93 -8.98 1.72
N GLY A 32 8.85 -9.02 0.92
CA GLY A 32 7.61 -9.71 1.28
C GLY A 32 6.66 -8.88 2.16
N PHE A 33 6.93 -7.59 2.33
CA PHE A 33 6.06 -6.63 2.97
C PHE A 33 5.62 -5.53 2.00
N VAL A 34 4.48 -4.91 2.30
CA VAL A 34 3.97 -3.73 1.61
C VAL A 34 3.95 -2.59 2.62
N ASN A 35 4.71 -1.54 2.32
CA ASN A 35 4.73 -0.29 3.07
C ASN A 35 3.70 0.64 2.44
N ILE A 36 2.79 1.20 3.23
CA ILE A 36 1.63 1.95 2.73
C ILE A 36 1.56 3.29 3.47
N ARG A 37 1.44 4.38 2.73
CA ARG A 37 1.13 5.71 3.24
C ARG A 37 -0.26 6.09 2.77
N VAL A 38 -1.13 6.29 3.74
CA VAL A 38 -2.53 6.66 3.52
C VAL A 38 -2.67 8.17 3.73
N PRO A 39 -3.28 8.93 2.80
CA PRO A 39 -3.53 10.35 3.00
C PRO A 39 -4.29 10.61 4.31
N GLY A 40 -3.78 11.52 5.13
CA GLY A 40 -4.36 11.83 6.44
C GLY A 40 -3.94 10.92 7.60
N VAL A 41 -3.08 9.91 7.35
CA VAL A 41 -2.44 9.10 8.39
C VAL A 41 -0.97 9.49 8.50
N ASP A 42 -0.55 9.96 9.68
CA ASP A 42 0.79 10.56 9.90
C ASP A 42 1.96 9.55 9.90
N HIS A 43 1.69 8.27 9.70
CA HIS A 43 2.71 7.23 9.74
C HIS A 43 2.56 6.24 8.58
N THR A 44 3.68 5.58 8.26
CA THR A 44 3.68 4.49 7.28
C THR A 44 3.22 3.23 7.97
N GLN A 45 2.19 2.60 7.42
CA GLN A 45 1.70 1.32 7.91
C GLN A 45 2.34 0.19 7.09
N ILE A 46 2.57 -0.96 7.71
CA ILE A 46 3.28 -2.08 7.10
C ILE A 46 2.43 -3.32 7.23
N VAL A 47 2.25 -4.03 6.12
CA VAL A 47 1.52 -5.28 6.08
C VAL A 47 2.35 -6.36 5.38
N SER A 48 2.20 -7.61 5.78
CA SER A 48 2.80 -8.73 5.06
C SER A 48 2.11 -8.90 3.70
N ALA A 49 2.88 -9.22 2.64
CA ALA A 49 2.31 -9.42 1.30
C ALA A 49 1.19 -10.48 1.26
N PRO A 50 1.22 -11.59 2.03
CA PRO A 50 0.12 -12.55 2.09
C PRO A 50 -1.22 -12.00 2.63
N ALA A 51 -1.18 -10.90 3.36
CA ALA A 51 -2.40 -10.24 3.87
C ALA A 51 -3.01 -9.27 2.84
N VAL A 52 -2.35 -9.06 1.70
CA VAL A 52 -2.84 -8.21 0.63
C VAL A 52 -3.56 -9.08 -0.40
N ARG A 53 -4.84 -8.76 -0.63
CA ARG A 53 -5.67 -9.41 -1.66
C ARG A 53 -5.32 -8.90 -3.05
N ALA A 54 -5.18 -7.58 -3.20
CA ALA A 54 -4.86 -6.96 -4.48
C ALA A 54 -4.14 -5.61 -4.29
N ILE A 55 -3.28 -5.27 -5.26
CA ILE A 55 -2.68 -3.94 -5.39
C ILE A 55 -2.90 -3.49 -6.83
N THR A 56 -3.56 -2.35 -7.02
CA THR A 56 -3.71 -1.74 -8.34
C THR A 56 -2.78 -0.55 -8.46
N CYS A 57 -1.75 -0.67 -9.31
CA CYS A 57 -0.83 0.43 -9.58
C CYS A 57 -1.43 1.36 -10.64
N ARG A 58 -1.52 2.66 -10.33
CA ARG A 58 -1.82 3.67 -11.34
C ARG A 58 -0.50 4.19 -11.91
N SER A 59 -0.15 3.76 -13.12
CA SER A 59 0.93 4.42 -13.85
C SER A 59 0.46 5.83 -14.18
N SER A 60 1.25 6.84 -13.85
CA SER A 60 1.10 8.15 -14.46
C SER A 60 1.22 7.95 -15.99
N PRO A 61 0.24 8.38 -16.80
CA PRO A 61 0.42 8.40 -18.24
C PRO A 61 1.59 9.33 -18.54
N THR A 62 2.57 8.81 -19.27
CA THR A 62 3.74 9.56 -19.76
C THR A 62 3.34 10.63 -20.75
#